data_AF-A0A3D3NGI6-F1
#
_entry.id   AF-A0A3D3NGI6-F1
#
_cell.length_a   1.000
_cell.length_b   1.000
_cell.length_c   1.000
_cell.angle_alpha   90.00
_cell.angle_beta   90.00
_cell.angle_gamma   90.00
#
_symmetry.space_group_name_H-M   'P 1'
#
loop_
_entity.id
_entity.type
_entity.pdbx_description
1 polymer ?
#
loop_
_entity_poly.entity_id
_entity_poly.type
_entity_poly.pdbx_seq_one_letter_code
_entity_poly.pdbx_strand_id
1 'polypeptide(L)'
;MNEEQITAVADALANWNPLGAAAQGVPDLDGYRVEAADILFGLKLRGRSVRADEFVAMVLNDAFDLGLDAKTRSPQAKEIVPILQEKRS
;
A
#
# COMPACT_ATOMS: atom_id res chain seq x y z
N MET A 1 10.53 10.18 4.15
CA MET A 1 9.08 9.97 4.24
C MET A 1 8.57 11.18 4.96
N ASN A 2 7.78 11.99 4.28
CA ASN A 2 7.03 13.06 4.91
C ASN A 2 5.55 12.64 5.04
N GLU A 3 4.79 13.41 5.80
CA GLU A 3 3.38 13.15 6.04
C GLU A 3 2.56 13.16 4.75
N GLU A 4 2.89 14.05 3.81
CA GLU A 4 2.23 14.14 2.49
C GLU A 4 2.33 12.84 1.70
N GLN A 5 3.48 12.15 1.75
CA GLN A 5 3.68 10.86 1.07
C GLN A 5 2.80 9.77 1.68
N ILE A 6 2.73 9.73 3.01
CA ILE A 6 1.91 8.74 3.73
C ILE A 6 0.45 8.96 3.36
N THR A 7 -0.03 10.21 3.44
CA THR A 7 -1.40 10.58 3.08
C THR A 7 -1.72 10.22 1.63
N ALA A 8 -0.85 10.53 0.67
CA ALA A 8 -1.10 10.21 -0.73
C ALA A 8 -1.24 8.69 -1.00
N VAL A 9 -0.41 7.88 -0.35
CA VAL A 9 -0.51 6.41 -0.47
C VAL A 9 -1.73 5.88 0.27
N ALA A 10 -2.03 6.41 1.46
CA ALA A 10 -3.20 6.04 2.26
C ALA A 10 -4.50 6.36 1.51
N ASP A 11 -4.60 7.54 0.90
CA ASP A 11 -5.76 7.94 0.09
C ASP A 11 -5.95 7.01 -1.12
N ALA A 12 -4.86 6.62 -1.79
CA ALA A 12 -4.92 5.65 -2.89
C ALA A 12 -5.39 4.27 -2.41
N LEU A 13 -4.91 3.81 -1.24
CA LEU A 13 -5.37 2.57 -0.62
C LEU A 13 -6.84 2.65 -0.18
N ALA A 14 -7.28 3.79 0.37
CA ALA A 14 -8.65 4.02 0.78
C ALA A 14 -9.61 4.07 -0.42
N ASN A 15 -9.19 4.67 -1.54
CA ASN A 15 -9.94 4.67 -2.79
C ASN A 15 -10.06 3.27 -3.39
N TRP A 16 -9.00 2.47 -3.33
CA TRP A 16 -9.05 1.06 -3.72
C TRP A 16 -9.95 0.24 -2.76
N ASN A 17 -9.83 0.52 -1.46
CA ASN A 17 -10.49 -0.20 -0.37
C ASN A 17 -10.33 -1.73 -0.48
N PRO A 18 -9.11 -2.27 -0.30
CA PRO A 18 -8.85 -3.71 -0.42
C PRO A 18 -9.65 -4.57 0.57
N LEU A 19 -10.07 -4.01 1.71
CA LEU A 19 -10.96 -4.68 2.67
C LEU A 19 -12.43 -4.69 2.24
N GLY A 20 -12.83 -3.89 1.25
CA GLY A 20 -14.22 -3.75 0.82
C GLY A 20 -15.16 -3.39 1.99
N ALA A 21 -16.25 -4.14 2.14
CA ALA A 21 -17.19 -3.94 3.24
C ALA A 21 -16.60 -4.28 4.62
N ALA A 22 -15.55 -5.11 4.68
CA ALA A 22 -14.92 -5.50 5.94
C ALA A 22 -14.20 -4.33 6.62
N ALA A 23 -13.87 -3.26 5.88
CA ALA A 23 -13.25 -2.05 6.42
C ALA A 23 -14.02 -1.46 7.61
N GLN A 24 -15.36 -1.53 7.59
CA GLN A 24 -16.22 -1.00 8.66
C GLN A 24 -16.11 -1.80 9.98
N GLY A 25 -15.60 -3.03 9.90
CA GLY A 25 -15.43 -3.93 11.03
C GLY A 25 -14.04 -3.95 11.63
N VAL A 26 -13.08 -3.20 11.08
CA VAL A 26 -11.70 -3.11 11.59
C VAL A 26 -11.61 -1.90 12.53
N PRO A 27 -11.57 -2.10 13.86
CA PRO A 27 -11.72 -1.01 14.84
C PRO A 27 -10.62 0.05 14.76
N ASP A 28 -9.43 -0.35 14.33
CA ASP A 28 -8.23 0.49 14.31
C ASP A 28 -7.79 0.84 12.88
N LEU A 29 -8.68 0.70 11.89
CA LEU A 29 -8.37 1.08 10.51
C LEU A 29 -8.30 2.61 10.37
N ASP A 30 -7.10 3.15 10.51
CA ASP A 30 -6.79 4.58 10.29
C ASP A 30 -6.62 4.89 8.80
N GLY A 31 -7.64 4.59 7.98
CA GLY A 31 -7.64 4.92 6.56
C GLY A 31 -6.44 4.37 5.77
N TYR A 32 -5.91 3.21 6.17
CA TYR A 32 -4.71 2.57 5.62
C TYR A 32 -3.38 3.32 5.86
N ARG A 33 -3.32 4.27 6.81
CA ARG A 33 -2.12 5.08 7.07
C ARG A 33 -0.95 4.28 7.62
N VAL A 34 -1.21 3.25 8.43
CA VAL A 34 -0.19 2.34 8.96
C VAL A 34 0.45 1.57 7.80
N GLU A 35 -0.38 0.99 6.92
CA GLU A 35 0.09 0.21 5.78
C GLU A 35 0.81 1.09 4.75
N ALA A 36 0.33 2.32 4.55
CA ALA A 36 0.98 3.30 3.70
C ALA A 36 2.41 3.61 4.17
N ALA A 37 2.60 3.80 5.48
CA ALA A 37 3.92 4.02 6.07
C ALA A 37 4.83 2.80 5.89
N ASP A 38 4.33 1.59 6.09
CA ASP A 38 5.08 0.34 5.92
C ASP A 38 5.49 0.10 4.47
N ILE A 39 4.60 0.36 3.51
CA ILE A 39 4.87 0.31 2.06
C ILE A 39 6.02 1.26 1.72
N LEU A 40 5.91 2.52 2.13
CA LEU A 40 6.91 3.55 1.84
C LEU A 40 8.26 3.23 2.48
N PHE A 41 8.25 2.87 3.76
CA PHE A 41 9.47 2.55 4.51
C PHE A 41 10.16 1.31 3.94
N GLY A 42 9.41 0.24 3.71
CA GLY A 42 9.94 -1.00 3.18
C GLY A 42 10.51 -0.87 1.77
N LEU A 43 9.86 -0.09 0.89
CA LEU A 43 10.39 0.20 -0.45
C LEU A 43 11.62 1.11 -0.41
N LYS A 44 11.70 2.03 0.56
CA LYS A 44 12.92 2.82 0.80
C LYS A 44 14.09 1.94 1.21
N LEU A 45 13.85 0.95 2.08
CA LEU A 45 14.89 0.03 2.58
C LEU A 45 15.34 -0.97 1.52
N ARG A 46 14.41 -1.54 0.75
CA ARG A 46 14.67 -2.58 -0.27
C ARG A 46 15.05 -2.02 -1.63
N GLY A 47 14.74 -0.76 -1.91
CA GLY A 47 15.15 -0.07 -3.12
C GLY A 47 14.52 -0.66 -4.39
N ARG A 48 15.34 -1.32 -5.22
CA ARG A 48 14.90 -1.99 -6.47
C ARG A 48 14.92 -3.51 -6.36
N SER A 49 15.25 -4.07 -5.19
CA SER A 49 15.32 -5.52 -4.99
C SER A 49 13.94 -6.17 -4.89
N VAL A 50 12.88 -5.38 -4.77
CA VAL A 50 11.48 -5.82 -4.75
C VAL A 50 10.66 -4.94 -5.68
N ARG A 51 9.67 -5.52 -6.34
CA ARG A 51 8.73 -4.77 -7.17
C ARG A 51 7.70 -4.09 -6.26
N ALA A 52 7.35 -2.84 -6.57
CA ALA A 52 6.48 -2.04 -5.72
C ALA A 52 5.08 -2.66 -5.56
N ASP A 53 4.51 -3.20 -6.64
CA ASP A 53 3.21 -3.88 -6.64
C ASP A 53 3.22 -5.16 -5.79
N GLU A 54 4.29 -5.95 -5.89
CA GLU A 54 4.47 -7.15 -5.05
C GLU A 54 4.59 -6.79 -3.57
N PHE A 55 5.31 -5.71 -3.26
CA PHE A 55 5.49 -5.27 -1.89
C PHE A 55 4.21 -4.71 -1.27
N VAL A 56 3.41 -3.96 -2.04
CA VAL A 56 2.09 -3.49 -1.61
C VAL A 56 1.18 -4.67 -1.28
N ALA A 57 1.11 -5.68 -2.15
CA ALA A 57 0.30 -6.88 -1.89
C ALA A 57 0.76 -7.63 -0.64
N MET A 58 2.08 -7.73 -0.43
CA MET A 58 2.67 -8.37 0.75
C MET A 58 2.24 -7.65 2.04
N VAL A 59 2.42 -6.32 2.13
CA VAL A 59 2.05 -5.54 3.32
C VAL A 59 0.55 -5.67 3.63
N LEU A 60 -0.30 -5.57 2.61
CA LEU A 60 -1.75 -5.68 2.82
C LEU A 60 -2.18 -7.09 3.21
N ASN A 61 -1.53 -8.13 2.71
CA ASN A 61 -1.78 -9.50 3.15
C ASN A 61 -1.34 -9.71 4.60
N ASP A 62 -0.16 -9.20 4.97
CA ASP A 62 0.34 -9.32 6.34
C ASP A 62 -0.56 -8.57 7.34
N ALA A 63 -1.10 -7.41 6.96
CA ALA A 63 -1.97 -6.59 7.81
C ALA A 63 -3.40 -7.13 7.93
N PHE A 64 -3.95 -7.71 6.85
CA PHE A 64 -5.39 -7.96 6.74
C PHE A 64 -5.78 -9.37 6.32
N ASP A 65 -4.82 -10.28 6.11
CA ASP A 65 -5.05 -11.66 5.66
C ASP A 65 -5.90 -11.77 4.39
N LEU A 66 -5.65 -10.88 3.41
CA LEU A 66 -6.48 -10.72 2.22
C LEU A 66 -6.24 -11.75 1.11
N GLY A 67 -5.14 -12.52 1.17
CA GLY A 67 -4.78 -13.48 0.14
C GLY A 67 -4.56 -12.87 -1.26
N LEU A 68 -4.22 -11.59 -1.35
CA LEU A 68 -3.92 -10.90 -2.61
C LEU A 68 -2.74 -11.60 -3.31
N ASP A 69 -2.96 -12.07 -4.53
CA ASP A 69 -1.87 -12.67 -5.28
C ASP A 69 -0.96 -11.58 -5.85
N ALA A 70 0.23 -11.47 -5.25
CA ALA A 70 1.27 -10.56 -5.67
C ALA A 70 1.68 -10.74 -7.15
N LYS A 71 1.42 -11.92 -7.74
CA LYS A 71 1.73 -12.22 -9.15
C LYS A 71 0.65 -11.75 -10.12
N THR A 72 -0.61 -11.63 -9.69
CA THR A 72 -1.72 -11.24 -10.59
C THR A 72 -1.80 -9.75 -10.87
N ARG A 73 -0.88 -8.93 -10.33
CA ARG A 73 -0.79 -7.49 -10.61
C ARG A 73 -2.16 -6.83 -10.51
N SER A 74 -2.69 -6.75 -9.28
CA SER A 74 -3.90 -5.96 -9.01
C SER A 74 -3.80 -4.63 -9.79
N PRO A 75 -4.68 -4.37 -10.78
CA PRO A 75 -4.65 -3.12 -11.55
C PRO A 75 -4.58 -1.89 -10.66
N GLN A 76 -5.16 -1.98 -9.47
CA GLN A 76 -5.23 -0.94 -8.45
C GLN A 76 -3.89 -0.72 -7.74
N ALA A 77 -3.08 -1.78 -7.54
CA ALA A 77 -1.71 -1.62 -7.03
C ALA A 77 -0.84 -0.79 -7.99
N LYS A 78 -1.14 -0.80 -9.30
CA LYS A 78 -0.43 0.04 -10.29
C LYS A 78 -0.70 1.52 -10.14
N GLU A 79 -1.80 1.93 -9.51
CA GLU A 79 -2.11 3.35 -9.26
C GLU A 79 -1.25 3.94 -8.14
N ILE A 80 -0.80 3.07 -7.22
CA ILE A 80 0.09 3.44 -6.11
C ILE A 80 1.55 3.56 -6.59
N VAL A 81 1.95 2.76 -7.59
CA VAL A 81 3.34 2.73 -8.10
C VAL A 81 3.86 4.10 -8.56
N PRO A 82 3.11 4.92 -9.32
CA PRO A 82 3.52 6.28 -9.69
C PRO A 82 3.79 7.17 -8.48
N ILE A 83 2.92 7.14 -7.46
CA ILE A 83 3.07 7.92 -6.20
C ILE A 83 4.39 7.55 -5.51
N LEU A 84 4.74 6.25 -5.54
CA LEU A 84 5.99 5.73 -4.98
C LEU A 84 7.24 6.12 -5.81
N GLN A 85 7.07 6.47 -7.08
CA GLN A 85 8.15 6.82 -8.01
C GLN A 85 8.37 8.33 -8.17
N GLU A 86 7.34 9.16 -7.90
CA GLU A 86 7.30 10.58 -8.27
C GLU A 86 8.31 11.49 -7.55
N LYS A 87 8.98 11.01 -6.49
CA LYS A 87 10.04 11.78 -5.80
C LYS A 87 11.26 10.93 -5.41
N ARG A 88 11.78 10.16 -6.37
CA ARG A 88 13.18 9.67 -6.34
C ARG A 88 14.19 10.70 -6.91
N SER A 89 13.78 11.95 -7.11
CA SER A 89 14.62 13.08 -7.55
C SER A 89 15.44 13.67 -6.42
#